data_AF-A0A963F7E3-F1
#
_entry.id   AF-A0A963F7E3-F1
#
_cell.length_a   1.000
_cell.length_b   1.000
_cell.length_c   1.000
_cell.angle_alpha   90.00
_cell.angle_beta   90.00
_cell.angle_gamma   90.00
#
_symmetry.space_group_name_H-M   'P 1'
#
loop_
_entity.id
_entity.type
_entity.pdbx_description
1 polymer ?
#
loop_
_entity_poly.entity_id
_entity_poly.type
_entity_poly.pdbx_seq_one_letter_code
_entity_poly.pdbx_strand_id
1 'polypeptide(L)'
;MNRQHWVGHADLDAFYASVEARDHPEYRGRPLVVGALPGHRGVVAAANYAARKFGIHSAMPIAEAYRRCPDAIYLPPDMARYSGVSREIFRILETITPVVEPVSVDEAYLDLTGLERLIGSP
;
A
#
# COMPACT_ATOMS: atom_id res chain seq x y z
N MET A 1 25.51 30.09 -1.87
CA MET A 1 24.15 30.01 -1.29
C MET A 1 23.88 28.55 -1.00
N ASN A 2 23.57 28.17 0.24
CA ASN A 2 23.17 26.78 0.54
C ASN A 2 21.81 26.52 -0.10
N ARG A 3 21.76 25.63 -1.07
CA ARG A 3 20.50 25.13 -1.64
C ARG A 3 19.92 24.15 -0.62
N GLN A 4 18.70 24.41 -0.15
CA GLN A 4 17.97 23.46 0.67
C GLN A 4 17.59 22.25 -0.18
N HIS A 5 17.63 21.06 0.41
CA HIS A 5 17.23 19.82 -0.26
C HIS A 5 15.93 19.32 0.35
N TRP A 6 14.95 19.03 -0.50
CA TRP A 6 13.62 18.56 -0.09
C TRP A 6 13.40 17.16 -0.64
N VAL A 7 13.14 16.21 0.26
CA VAL A 7 12.86 14.81 -0.12
C VAL A 7 11.47 14.46 0.35
N GLY A 8 10.62 14.04 -0.59
CA GLY A 8 9.30 13.49 -0.30
C GLY A 8 9.37 11.97 -0.19
N HIS A 9 8.61 11.39 0.73
CA HIS A 9 8.39 9.94 0.80
C HIS A 9 6.93 9.66 0.42
N ALA A 10 6.73 8.84 -0.60
CA ALA A 10 5.42 8.35 -1.02
C ALA A 10 5.28 6.89 -0.56
N ASP A 11 4.17 6.58 0.09
CA ASP A 11 3.80 5.25 0.59
C ASP A 11 2.31 5.04 0.28
N LEU A 12 1.96 3.95 -0.41
CA LEU A 12 0.58 3.71 -0.84
C LEU A 12 -0.25 3.02 0.25
N ASP A 13 -1.32 3.69 0.67
CA ASP A 13 -2.18 3.24 1.76
C ASP A 13 -2.76 1.83 1.56
N ALA A 14 -2.37 0.92 2.45
CA ALA A 14 -2.85 -0.46 2.49
C ALA A 14 -2.83 -1.14 1.10
N PHE A 15 -1.73 -0.92 0.35
CA PHE A 15 -1.67 -1.07 -1.10
C PHE A 15 -2.38 -2.30 -1.67
N TYR A 16 -2.04 -3.51 -1.22
CA TYR A 16 -2.65 -4.73 -1.78
C TYR A 16 -4.17 -4.78 -1.53
N ALA A 17 -4.61 -4.44 -0.33
CA ALA A 17 -6.05 -4.44 0.00
C ALA A 17 -6.80 -3.32 -0.75
N SER A 18 -6.14 -2.19 -1.00
CA SER A 18 -6.69 -1.07 -1.78
C SER A 18 -6.85 -1.45 -3.25
N VAL A 19 -5.89 -2.17 -3.85
CA VAL A 19 -6.02 -2.71 -5.22
C VAL A 19 -7.20 -3.68 -5.31
N GLU A 20 -7.28 -4.64 -4.38
CA GLU A 20 -8.38 -5.63 -4.39
C GLU A 20 -9.76 -4.97 -4.23
N ALA A 21 -9.90 -3.98 -3.32
CA ALA A 21 -11.16 -3.26 -3.11
C ALA A 21 -11.52 -2.28 -4.24
N ARG A 22 -10.53 -1.79 -4.99
CA ARG A 22 -10.75 -0.99 -6.22
C ARG A 22 -11.41 -1.86 -7.29
N ASP A 23 -10.86 -3.05 -7.49
CA ASP A 23 -11.21 -3.96 -8.59
C ASP A 23 -12.47 -4.80 -8.30
N HIS A 24 -12.82 -4.97 -7.02
CA HIS A 24 -14.01 -5.72 -6.57
C HIS A 24 -14.92 -4.83 -5.71
N PRO A 25 -15.92 -4.16 -6.32
CA PRO A 25 -16.85 -3.28 -5.61
C PRO A 25 -17.55 -3.93 -4.40
N GLU A 26 -17.76 -5.23 -4.42
CA GLU A 26 -18.37 -6.04 -3.37
C GLU A 26 -17.53 -6.14 -2.08
N TYR A 27 -16.24 -5.78 -2.12
CA TYR A 27 -15.37 -5.76 -0.94
C TYR A 27 -15.43 -4.42 -0.18
N ARG A 28 -16.06 -3.39 -0.76
CA ARG A 28 -16.08 -2.05 -0.17
C ARG A 28 -16.75 -2.04 1.19
N GLY A 29 -16.10 -1.37 2.15
CA GLY A 29 -16.57 -1.26 3.53
C GLY A 29 -16.45 -2.54 4.36
N ARG A 30 -16.09 -3.68 3.77
CA ARG A 30 -15.92 -4.96 4.48
C ARG A 30 -14.48 -5.12 4.97
N PRO A 31 -14.25 -5.77 6.13
CA PRO A 31 -12.91 -6.17 6.54
C PRO A 31 -12.25 -7.04 5.47
N LEU A 32 -11.09 -6.61 4.97
CA LEU A 32 -10.34 -7.28 3.91
C LEU A 32 -8.90 -7.50 4.34
N VAL A 33 -8.43 -8.73 4.17
CA VAL A 33 -7.09 -9.20 4.53
C VAL A 33 -6.47 -9.89 3.31
N VAL A 34 -5.33 -9.38 2.86
CA VAL A 34 -4.48 -10.04 1.87
C VAL A 34 -3.33 -10.71 2.61
N GLY A 35 -3.06 -11.98 2.33
CA GLY A 35 -1.99 -12.73 3.00
C GLY A 35 -2.15 -14.24 2.85
N ALA A 36 -1.66 -15.00 3.82
CA ALA A 36 -1.99 -16.42 3.89
C ALA A 36 -3.51 -16.61 4.09
N LEU A 37 -4.04 -17.77 3.70
CA LEU A 37 -5.43 -18.12 3.97
C LEU A 37 -5.58 -18.73 5.38
N PRO A 38 -6.74 -18.54 6.06
CA PRO A 38 -7.03 -19.23 7.32
C PRO A 38 -6.83 -20.76 7.19
N GLY A 39 -6.26 -21.38 8.22
CA GLY A 39 -5.91 -22.81 8.21
C GLY A 39 -4.52 -23.13 7.64
N HIS A 40 -3.83 -22.16 7.02
CA HIS A 40 -2.44 -22.30 6.57
C HIS A 40 -1.47 -21.58 7.51
N ARG A 41 -0.18 -21.92 7.42
CA ARG A 41 0.89 -21.14 8.06
C ARG A 41 1.17 -19.89 7.23
N GLY A 42 1.33 -18.76 7.90
CA GLY A 42 1.71 -17.50 7.28
C GLY A 42 1.15 -16.30 8.02
N VAL A 43 1.26 -15.14 7.40
CA VAL A 43 0.92 -13.84 7.99
C VAL A 43 0.02 -13.03 7.07
N VAL A 44 -0.56 -11.99 7.64
CA VAL A 44 -1.21 -10.90 6.91
C VAL A 44 -0.14 -10.09 6.17
N ALA A 45 -0.29 -9.93 4.86
CA ALA A 45 0.54 -9.05 4.04
C ALA A 45 0.00 -7.61 4.07
N ALA A 46 -1.32 -7.45 3.90
CA ALA A 46 -1.99 -6.16 4.01
C ALA A 46 -3.40 -6.32 4.59
N ALA A 47 -3.87 -5.30 5.30
CA ALA A 47 -5.23 -5.22 5.82
C ALA A 47 -5.80 -3.81 5.59
N ASN A 48 -7.03 -3.74 5.10
CA ASN A 48 -7.72 -2.46 4.92
C ASN A 48 -8.15 -1.86 6.28
N TYR A 49 -8.56 -0.60 6.28
CA TYR A 49 -8.97 0.08 7.52
C TYR A 49 -10.15 -0.61 8.23
N ALA A 50 -11.06 -1.25 7.50
CA ALA A 50 -12.16 -1.99 8.10
C ALA A 50 -11.66 -3.20 8.91
N ALA A 51 -10.67 -3.95 8.41
CA ALA A 51 -10.03 -5.04 9.14
C ALA A 51 -9.17 -4.52 10.31
N ARG A 52 -8.48 -3.38 10.12
CA ARG A 52 -7.67 -2.75 11.18
C ARG A 52 -8.49 -2.37 12.43
N LYS A 53 -9.80 -2.10 12.29
CA LYS A 53 -10.70 -1.87 13.44
C LYS A 53 -10.82 -3.08 14.38
N PHE A 54 -10.55 -4.28 13.88
CA PHE A 54 -10.48 -5.51 14.68
C PHE A 54 -9.07 -5.78 15.24
N GLY A 55 -8.16 -4.81 15.07
CA GLY A 55 -6.75 -4.92 15.45
C GLY A 55 -5.92 -5.78 14.50
N ILE A 56 -6.43 -6.13 13.31
CA ILE A 56 -5.67 -6.87 12.30
C ILE A 56 -4.67 -5.92 11.63
N HIS A 57 -3.40 -6.33 11.56
CA HIS A 57 -2.32 -5.54 10.95
C HIS A 57 -1.35 -6.43 10.18
N SER A 58 -0.49 -5.84 9.35
CA SER A 58 0.55 -6.57 8.62
C SER A 58 1.49 -7.33 9.56
N ALA A 59 2.07 -8.42 9.07
CA ALA A 59 2.89 -9.39 9.80
C ALA A 59 2.17 -10.14 10.94
N MET A 60 0.89 -9.87 11.21
CA MET A 60 0.09 -10.68 12.15
C MET A 60 -0.04 -12.11 11.64
N PRO A 61 0.14 -13.16 12.48
CA PRO A 61 -0.15 -14.54 12.09
C PRO A 61 -1.58 -14.69 11.56
N ILE A 62 -1.78 -15.40 10.46
CA ILE A 62 -3.12 -15.48 9.85
C ILE A 62 -4.15 -16.14 10.77
N ALA A 63 -3.71 -17.10 11.58
CA ALA A 63 -4.56 -17.71 12.61
C ALA A 63 -5.07 -16.67 13.61
N GLU A 64 -4.24 -15.68 13.98
CA GLU A 64 -4.65 -14.60 14.87
C GLU A 64 -5.64 -13.65 14.20
N ALA A 65 -5.38 -13.27 12.95
CA ALA A 65 -6.30 -12.43 12.18
C ALA A 65 -7.69 -13.10 12.06
N TYR A 66 -7.72 -14.41 11.78
CA TYR A 66 -8.96 -15.18 11.70
C TYR A 66 -9.71 -15.24 13.03
N ARG A 67 -9.00 -15.42 14.16
CA ARG A 67 -9.64 -15.37 15.49
C ARG A 67 -10.28 -14.00 15.78
N ARG A 68 -9.70 -12.90 15.28
CA ARG A 68 -10.20 -11.54 15.50
C ARG A 68 -11.42 -11.19 14.65
N CYS A 69 -11.45 -11.66 13.40
CA CYS A 69 -12.55 -11.36 12.48
C CYS A 69 -12.76 -12.52 11.50
N PRO A 70 -13.47 -13.60 11.90
CA PRO A 70 -13.71 -14.75 11.03
C PRO A 70 -14.46 -14.40 9.74
N ASP A 71 -15.32 -13.37 9.79
CA ASP A 71 -16.15 -12.91 8.67
C ASP A 71 -15.43 -11.96 7.71
N ALA A 72 -14.14 -11.68 7.94
CA ALA A 72 -13.34 -10.90 7.02
C ALA A 72 -13.15 -11.65 5.69
N ILE A 73 -12.94 -10.89 4.63
CA ILE A 73 -12.55 -11.44 3.33
C ILE A 73 -11.05 -11.73 3.37
N TYR A 74 -10.66 -12.97 3.10
CA TYR A 74 -9.28 -13.41 3.05
C TYR A 74 -8.89 -13.76 1.62
N LEU A 75 -7.88 -13.07 1.09
CA LEU A 75 -7.38 -13.29 -0.26
C LEU A 75 -5.89 -13.66 -0.26
N PRO A 76 -5.45 -14.61 -1.10
CA PRO A 76 -4.03 -14.78 -1.36
C PRO A 76 -3.48 -13.57 -2.14
N PRO A 77 -2.19 -13.23 -1.97
CA PRO A 77 -1.59 -12.11 -2.70
C PRO A 77 -1.43 -12.41 -4.20
N ASP A 78 -1.80 -11.46 -5.05
CA ASP A 78 -1.51 -11.46 -6.50
C ASP A 78 -0.39 -10.47 -6.84
N MET A 79 0.86 -10.92 -6.69
CA MET A 79 2.04 -10.06 -6.87
C MET A 79 2.21 -9.54 -8.30
N ALA A 80 1.69 -10.26 -9.31
CA ALA A 80 1.74 -9.82 -10.69
C ALA A 80 0.80 -8.62 -10.91
N ARG A 81 -0.43 -8.69 -10.36
CA ARG A 81 -1.38 -7.57 -10.35
C ARG A 81 -0.79 -6.37 -9.61
N TYR A 82 -0.28 -6.57 -8.39
CA TYR A 82 0.24 -5.47 -7.57
C TYR A 82 1.44 -4.79 -8.23
N SER A 83 2.36 -5.56 -8.83
CA SER A 83 3.48 -5.01 -9.61
C SER A 83 3.04 -4.27 -10.88
N GLY A 84 1.90 -4.65 -11.48
CA GLY A 84 1.30 -3.92 -12.60
C GLY A 84 0.82 -2.53 -12.18
N VAL A 85 0.02 -2.47 -11.11
CA VAL A 85 -0.51 -1.21 -10.57
C VAL A 85 0.60 -0.32 -10.02
N SER A 86 1.60 -0.90 -9.35
CA SER A 86 2.79 -0.18 -8.89
C SER A 86 3.47 0.57 -10.04
N ARG A 87 3.73 -0.11 -11.17
CA ARG A 87 4.33 0.53 -12.36
C ARG A 87 3.47 1.64 -12.97
N GLU A 88 2.15 1.58 -12.83
CA GLU A 88 1.27 2.70 -13.24
C GLU A 88 1.47 3.91 -12.32
N ILE A 89 1.51 3.69 -11.01
CA ILE A 89 1.67 4.75 -10.02
C ILE A 89 3.05 5.38 -10.10
N PHE A 90 4.11 4.58 -10.23
CA PHE A 90 5.47 5.08 -10.34
C PHE A 90 5.69 5.91 -11.61
N ARG A 91 5.07 5.53 -12.74
CA ARG A 91 5.06 6.37 -13.95
C ARG A 91 4.40 7.73 -13.71
N ILE A 92 3.41 7.81 -12.81
CA ILE A 92 2.82 9.10 -12.42
C ILE A 92 3.82 9.89 -11.57
N LEU A 93 4.51 9.26 -10.62
CA LEU A 93 5.53 9.93 -9.79
C LEU A 93 6.67 10.49 -10.64
N GLU A 94 7.10 9.76 -11.67
CA GLU A 94 8.12 10.21 -12.65
C GLU A 94 7.69 11.46 -13.45
N THR A 95 6.39 11.78 -13.49
CA THR A 95 5.92 13.03 -14.12
C THR A 95 6.06 14.25 -13.20
N ILE A 96 6.27 14.05 -11.90
CA ILE A 96 6.39 15.10 -10.90
C ILE A 96 7.84 15.57 -10.79
N THR A 97 8.78 14.62 -10.75
CA THR A 97 10.22 14.88 -10.59
C THR A 97 11.04 13.90 -11.43
N PRO A 98 12.20 14.32 -11.98
CA PRO A 98 13.10 13.41 -12.68
C PRO A 98 13.82 12.42 -11.75
N VAL A 99 13.78 12.60 -10.43
CA VAL A 99 14.46 11.71 -9.47
C VAL A 99 13.41 11.02 -8.59
N VAL A 100 13.11 9.79 -8.96
CA VAL A 100 12.26 8.86 -8.20
C VAL A 100 13.10 7.64 -7.86
N GLU A 101 13.19 7.31 -6.58
CA GLU A 101 13.93 6.14 -6.07
C GLU A 101 12.95 5.15 -5.43
N PRO A 102 12.59 4.06 -6.15
CA PRO A 102 11.76 3.00 -5.60
C PRO A 102 12.44 2.27 -4.43
N VAL A 103 11.71 2.13 -3.32
CA VAL A 103 12.13 1.37 -2.14
C VAL A 103 11.43 0.01 -2.08
N SER A 104 10.16 -0.02 -2.46
CA SER A 104 9.32 -1.21 -2.48
C SER A 104 8.33 -1.16 -3.65
N VAL A 105 7.36 -2.08 -3.65
CA VAL A 105 6.27 -2.08 -4.64
C VAL A 105 5.31 -0.90 -4.46
N ASP A 106 5.26 -0.30 -3.27
CA ASP A 106 4.37 0.79 -2.89
C ASP A 106 5.08 2.01 -2.29
N GLU A 107 6.40 2.00 -2.19
CA GLU A 107 7.16 3.09 -1.57
C GLU A 107 8.23 3.67 -2.50
N ALA A 108 8.35 5.00 -2.50
CA ALA A 108 9.38 5.72 -3.25
C ALA A 108 9.83 7.00 -2.55
N TYR A 109 11.11 7.35 -2.71
CA TYR A 109 11.61 8.69 -2.43
C TYR A 109 11.60 9.56 -3.69
N LEU A 110 11.29 10.85 -3.52
CA LEU A 110 11.21 11.84 -4.57
C LEU A 110 12.10 13.04 -4.20
N ASP A 111 12.99 13.47 -5.10
CA ASP A 111 13.66 14.77 -4.94
C ASP A 111 12.70 15.88 -5.37
N LEU A 112 12.32 16.74 -4.42
CA LEU A 112 11.42 17.87 -4.62
C LEU A 112 12.17 19.20 -4.68
N THR A 113 13.51 19.16 -4.66
CA THR A 113 14.35 20.35 -4.60
C THR A 113 14.19 21.25 -5.83
N GLY A 114 13.70 22.47 -5.65
CA GLY A 114 13.49 23.43 -6.74
C GLY A 114 12.11 23.36 -7.40
N LEU A 115 11.18 22.57 -6.84
CA LEU A 115 9.80 22.46 -7.34
C LEU A 115 8.83 23.45 -6.69
N GLU A 116 9.31 24.43 -5.90
CA GLU A 116 8.46 25.28 -5.06
C GLU A 116 7.41 26.07 -5.86
N ARG A 117 7.71 26.42 -7.11
CA ARG A 117 6.77 27.10 -8.01
C ARG A 117 5.69 26.18 -8.58
N LEU A 118 5.96 24.88 -8.66
CA LEU A 118 5.06 23.88 -9.25
C LEU A 118 4.15 23.26 -8.18
N ILE A 119 4.70 22.91 -7.02
CA ILE A 119 4.00 22.16 -5.97
C ILE A 119 3.84 22.91 -4.65
N GLY A 120 4.37 24.14 -4.56
CA GLY A 120 4.35 24.96 -3.34
C GLY A 120 5.58 24.76 -2.46
N SER A 121 5.68 25.58 -1.41
CA SER A 121 6.66 25.36 -0.35
C SER A 121 6.23 24.18 0.54
N PRO A 122 7.18 23.41 1.10
CA PRO A 122 6.89 22.34 2.05
C PRO A 122 6.08 22.79 3.27
#